data_AF-A0A3D8GWT9-F1
#
_entry.id   AF-A0A3D8GWT9-F1
#
_cell.length_a   1.000
_cell.length_b   1.000
_cell.length_c   1.000
_cell.angle_alpha   90.00
_cell.angle_beta   90.00
_cell.angle_gamma   90.00
#
_symmetry.space_group_name_H-M   'P 1'
#
loop_
_entity.id
_entity.type
_entity.pdbx_description
1 polymer ?
#
loop_
_entity_poly.entity_id
_entity_poly.type
_entity_poly.pdbx_seq_one_letter_code
_entity_poly.pdbx_strand_id
1 'polypeptide(L)'
;MEKELIYILRKFYDKLMQSFLYEKKLKNNSILISMMEVKSNIRYRILMDASISIYELPKTILDTLLNRGLIAESDEPDRFFITAKGVWAIEKSNEDTLVKFINNKFFNVSQNNKKISDKEKIILFSMISARTFSPDSSIDLKKDHYTLDAWIRIIDSTSKKLLEMGVIKEITLSNLYGKSGNEHKVSHLIRHTDALPKKTKGLFMAAGNQKYYLNVTSNDRYLHKEKISYILSLIFDDENLKKYETIIEVESFCKELAYQEAPFLFNIGEDNFTSHEYDDIITEAINESILLR
;
A
#
# COMPACT_ATOMS: atom_id res chain seq x y z
N MET A 1 -43.89 -14.11 18.60
CA MET A 1 -42.80 -13.18 18.97
C MET A 1 -41.51 -13.48 18.21
N GLU A 2 -40.83 -14.61 18.39
CA GLU A 2 -39.52 -14.86 17.73
C GLU A 2 -39.60 -14.98 16.20
N LYS A 3 -40.62 -15.67 15.67
CA LYS A 3 -40.87 -15.73 14.21
C LYS A 3 -41.10 -14.34 13.59
N GLU A 4 -41.79 -13.48 14.31
CA GLU A 4 -42.13 -12.13 13.88
C GLU A 4 -40.88 -11.23 13.87
N LEU A 5 -40.03 -11.35 14.89
CA LEU A 5 -38.73 -10.68 14.95
C LEU A 5 -37.84 -11.08 13.78
N ILE A 6 -37.75 -12.38 13.47
CA ILE A 6 -36.99 -12.87 12.31
C ILE A 6 -37.57 -12.34 11.00
N TYR A 7 -38.91 -12.32 10.88
CA TYR A 7 -39.57 -11.77 9.70
C TYR A 7 -39.26 -10.29 9.47
N ILE A 8 -39.31 -9.47 10.52
CA ILE A 8 -38.96 -8.05 10.44
C ILE A 8 -37.47 -7.87 10.13
N LEU A 9 -36.58 -8.62 10.78
CA LEU A 9 -35.14 -8.55 10.49
C LEU A 9 -34.83 -8.94 9.03
N ARG A 10 -35.56 -9.90 8.46
CA ARG A 10 -35.47 -10.24 7.03
C ARG A 10 -35.86 -9.07 6.13
N LYS A 11 -36.87 -8.27 6.47
CA LYS A 11 -37.22 -7.07 5.68
C LYS A 11 -36.05 -6.09 5.58
N PHE A 12 -35.35 -5.86 6.69
CA PHE A 12 -34.16 -5.02 6.68
C PHE A 12 -33.04 -5.62 5.82
N TYR A 13 -32.81 -6.93 5.94
CA TYR A 13 -31.83 -7.64 5.13
C TYR A 13 -32.16 -7.55 3.63
N ASP A 14 -33.43 -7.73 3.25
CA ASP A 14 -33.87 -7.68 1.85
C ASP A 14 -33.73 -6.27 1.27
N LYS A 15 -34.07 -5.21 2.02
CA LYS A 15 -33.81 -3.83 1.59
C LYS A 15 -32.33 -3.57 1.40
N LEU A 16 -31.48 -4.04 2.32
CA LEU A 16 -30.03 -3.93 2.17
C LEU A 16 -29.54 -4.67 0.92
N MET A 17 -30.03 -5.89 0.68
CA MET A 17 -29.68 -6.70 -0.48
C MET A 17 -30.05 -6.01 -1.80
N GLN A 18 -31.25 -5.45 -1.88
CA GLN A 18 -31.70 -4.71 -3.06
C GLN A 18 -30.85 -3.46 -3.31
N SER A 19 -30.63 -2.64 -2.29
CA SER A 19 -29.78 -1.45 -2.36
C SER A 19 -28.34 -1.79 -2.77
N PHE A 20 -27.78 -2.85 -2.19
CA PHE A 20 -26.43 -3.32 -2.51
C PHE A 20 -26.32 -3.81 -3.96
N LEU A 21 -27.27 -4.63 -4.43
CA LEU A 21 -27.26 -5.20 -5.78
C LEU A 21 -27.45 -4.16 -6.88
N TYR A 22 -28.10 -3.04 -6.57
CA TYR A 22 -28.18 -1.90 -7.48
C TYR A 22 -26.80 -1.26 -7.72
N GLU A 23 -25.96 -1.22 -6.69
CA GLU A 23 -24.66 -0.53 -6.69
C GLU A 23 -23.47 -1.46 -7.03
N LYS A 24 -23.55 -2.74 -6.63
CA LYS A 24 -22.43 -3.69 -6.60
C LYS A 24 -22.88 -5.13 -6.85
N LYS A 25 -21.91 -5.98 -7.21
CA LYS A 25 -22.10 -7.43 -7.29
C LYS A 25 -21.75 -8.09 -5.97
N LEU A 26 -22.51 -9.11 -5.58
CA LEU A 26 -22.20 -9.93 -4.42
C LEU A 26 -20.89 -10.71 -4.59
N LYS A 27 -20.22 -10.94 -3.47
CA LYS A 27 -19.05 -11.81 -3.31
C LYS A 27 -19.40 -12.93 -2.34
N ASN A 28 -18.98 -14.14 -2.67
CA ASN A 28 -19.18 -15.34 -1.86
C ASN A 28 -20.65 -15.56 -1.42
N ASN A 29 -21.61 -15.06 -2.21
CA ASN A 29 -23.04 -15.07 -1.89
C ASN A 29 -23.39 -14.49 -0.51
N SER A 30 -22.57 -13.58 0.03
CA SER A 30 -22.79 -12.94 1.33
C SER A 30 -22.67 -11.43 1.21
N ILE A 31 -23.71 -10.72 1.64
CA ILE A 31 -23.70 -9.26 1.71
C ILE A 31 -22.76 -8.77 2.78
N LEU A 32 -22.61 -9.51 3.88
CA LEU A 32 -21.67 -9.16 4.94
C LEU A 32 -20.25 -9.10 4.39
N ILE A 33 -19.80 -10.19 3.73
CA ILE A 33 -18.48 -10.26 3.10
C ILE A 33 -18.33 -9.17 2.03
N SER A 34 -19.37 -8.97 1.23
CA SER A 34 -19.34 -7.97 0.15
C SER A 34 -19.18 -6.54 0.69
N MET A 35 -19.89 -6.20 1.77
CA MET A 35 -19.88 -4.88 2.41
C MET A 35 -18.53 -4.54 3.07
N MET A 36 -17.77 -5.55 3.51
CA MET A 36 -16.43 -5.35 4.08
C MET A 36 -15.44 -4.79 3.07
N GLU A 37 -15.65 -4.97 1.77
CA GLU A 37 -14.76 -4.47 0.72
C GLU A 37 -15.23 -3.16 0.09
N VAL A 38 -16.41 -2.65 0.49
CA VAL A 38 -16.95 -1.40 -0.02
C VAL A 38 -16.29 -0.21 0.69
N LYS A 39 -16.00 0.85 -0.06
CA LYS A 39 -15.48 2.12 0.50
C LYS A 39 -16.49 2.72 1.48
N SER A 40 -16.01 3.42 2.51
CA SER A 40 -16.87 3.91 3.60
C SER A 40 -18.05 4.77 3.13
N ASN A 41 -17.80 5.71 2.20
CA ASN A 41 -18.83 6.58 1.64
C ASN A 41 -19.91 5.82 0.84
N ILE A 42 -19.51 4.82 0.05
CA ILE A 42 -20.45 3.99 -0.70
C ILE A 42 -21.26 3.11 0.27
N ARG A 43 -20.60 2.52 1.26
CA ARG A 43 -21.24 1.70 2.29
C ARG A 43 -22.28 2.49 3.07
N TYR A 44 -21.94 3.72 3.46
CA TYR A 44 -22.86 4.65 4.11
C TYR A 44 -24.12 4.88 3.27
N ARG A 45 -23.96 5.27 1.99
CA ARG A 45 -25.09 5.49 1.09
C ARG A 45 -25.98 4.26 0.96
N ILE A 46 -25.39 3.08 0.70
CA ILE A 46 -26.14 1.82 0.60
C ILE A 46 -26.99 1.56 1.87
N LEU A 47 -26.42 1.80 3.06
CA LEU A 47 -27.12 1.62 4.33
C LEU A 47 -28.24 2.63 4.53
N MET A 48 -28.04 3.91 4.15
CA MET A 48 -29.06 4.93 4.24
C MET A 48 -30.22 4.64 3.29
N ASP A 49 -29.94 4.27 2.04
CA ASP A 49 -30.94 3.89 1.05
C ASP A 49 -31.73 2.63 1.48
N ALA A 50 -31.09 1.73 2.22
CA ALA A 50 -31.69 0.52 2.74
C ALA A 50 -32.47 0.72 4.05
N SER A 51 -32.48 1.92 4.63
CA SER A 51 -33.10 2.17 5.93
C SER A 51 -34.63 2.04 5.89
N ILE A 52 -35.23 1.65 7.01
CA ILE A 52 -36.67 1.43 7.19
C ILE A 52 -37.21 2.43 8.21
N SER A 53 -38.39 3.00 7.93
CA SER A 53 -39.05 3.94 8.83
C SER A 53 -39.69 3.24 10.05
N ILE A 54 -39.67 3.91 11.21
CA ILE A 54 -40.30 3.44 12.45
C ILE A 54 -41.78 3.12 12.28
N TYR A 55 -42.48 3.87 11.43
CA TYR A 55 -43.91 3.71 11.17
C TYR A 55 -44.24 2.41 10.44
N GLU A 56 -43.23 1.74 9.87
CA GLU A 56 -43.37 0.42 9.24
C GLU A 56 -43.25 -0.74 10.24
N LEU A 57 -43.00 -0.46 11.54
CA LEU A 57 -42.54 -1.45 12.51
C LEU A 57 -43.34 -1.44 13.83
N PRO A 58 -43.69 -2.62 14.39
CA PRO A 58 -44.24 -2.70 15.75
C PRO A 58 -43.20 -2.28 16.80
N LYS A 59 -43.56 -1.33 17.68
CA LYS A 59 -42.65 -0.76 18.69
C LYS A 59 -41.93 -1.81 19.55
N THR A 60 -42.65 -2.83 20.01
CA THR A 60 -42.07 -3.91 20.84
C THR A 60 -41.00 -4.72 20.10
N ILE A 61 -41.16 -4.92 18.79
CA ILE A 61 -40.16 -5.61 17.95
C ILE A 61 -38.97 -4.71 17.69
N LEU A 62 -39.22 -3.43 17.40
CA LEU A 62 -38.18 -2.43 17.23
C LEU A 62 -37.26 -2.37 18.44
N ASP A 63 -37.83 -2.17 19.63
CA ASP A 63 -37.10 -2.11 20.90
C ASP A 63 -36.27 -3.39 21.10
N THR A 64 -36.83 -4.55 20.77
CA THR A 64 -36.11 -5.83 20.87
C THR A 64 -34.94 -5.92 19.88
N LEU A 65 -35.11 -5.48 18.64
CA LEU A 65 -34.05 -5.49 17.62
C LEU A 65 -32.91 -4.53 17.97
N LEU A 66 -33.25 -3.33 18.47
CA LEU A 66 -32.29 -2.34 18.96
C LEU A 66 -31.52 -2.86 20.18
N ASN A 67 -32.22 -3.36 21.19
CA ASN A 67 -31.61 -3.91 22.41
C ASN A 67 -30.68 -5.10 22.11
N ARG A 68 -30.97 -5.88 21.06
CA ARG A 68 -30.10 -6.97 20.61
C ARG A 68 -28.94 -6.48 19.71
N GLY A 69 -28.92 -5.22 19.30
CA GLY A 69 -27.94 -4.64 18.39
C GLY A 69 -28.03 -5.20 16.97
N LEU A 70 -29.21 -5.67 16.55
CA LEU A 70 -29.44 -6.24 15.21
C LEU A 70 -29.75 -5.15 14.18
N ILE A 71 -30.26 -4.01 14.63
CA ILE A 71 -30.46 -2.78 13.86
C ILE A 71 -29.88 -1.60 14.63
N ALA A 72 -29.69 -0.47 13.96
CA ALA A 72 -29.25 0.79 14.53
C ALA A 72 -30.03 1.97 13.92
N GLU A 73 -30.11 3.08 14.64
CA GLU A 73 -30.66 4.34 14.13
C GLU A 73 -29.80 4.88 12.97
N SER A 74 -30.46 5.45 11.97
CA SER A 74 -29.79 6.18 10.89
C SER A 74 -29.70 7.67 11.20
N ASP A 75 -28.94 8.39 10.37
CA ASP A 75 -28.84 9.85 10.45
C ASP A 75 -30.15 10.55 10.01
N GLU A 76 -31.02 9.85 9.29
CA GLU A 76 -32.40 10.30 9.04
C GLU A 76 -33.30 10.04 10.27
N PRO A 77 -34.09 11.04 10.71
CA PRO A 77 -35.04 10.87 11.81
C PRO A 77 -35.99 9.70 11.58
N ASP A 78 -36.31 8.97 12.65
CA ASP A 78 -37.27 7.86 12.66
C ASP A 78 -36.92 6.72 11.69
N ARG A 79 -35.65 6.54 11.35
CA ARG A 79 -35.20 5.49 10.43
C ARG A 79 -34.07 4.65 11.01
N PHE A 80 -34.04 3.40 10.57
CA PHE A 80 -33.14 2.39 11.09
C PHE A 80 -32.52 1.59 9.95
N PHE A 81 -31.32 1.06 10.15
CA PHE A 81 -30.67 0.14 9.21
C PHE A 81 -30.15 -1.11 9.95
N ILE A 82 -29.91 -2.19 9.20
CA ILE A 82 -29.41 -3.45 9.76
C ILE A 82 -27.92 -3.38 10.06
N THR A 83 -27.52 -3.88 11.23
CA THR A 83 -26.11 -3.96 11.60
C THR A 83 -25.46 -5.21 11.01
N ALA A 84 -24.12 -5.28 11.06
CA ALA A 84 -23.39 -6.51 10.73
C ALA A 84 -23.90 -7.73 11.54
N LYS A 85 -24.25 -7.53 12.81
CA LYS A 85 -24.84 -8.57 13.67
C LYS A 85 -26.21 -9.01 13.18
N GLY A 86 -27.05 -8.06 12.75
CA GLY A 86 -28.34 -8.34 12.13
C GLY A 86 -28.22 -9.13 10.84
N VAL A 87 -27.30 -8.73 9.95
CA VAL A 87 -27.00 -9.45 8.71
C VAL A 87 -26.55 -10.88 9.03
N TRP A 88 -25.60 -11.05 9.96
CA TRP A 88 -25.11 -12.36 10.38
C TRP A 88 -26.22 -13.27 10.90
N ALA A 89 -27.15 -12.72 11.69
CA ALA A 89 -28.29 -13.47 12.22
C ALA A 89 -29.23 -14.01 11.12
N ILE A 90 -29.28 -13.35 9.96
CA ILE A 90 -30.07 -13.79 8.80
C ILE A 90 -29.30 -14.74 7.89
N GLU A 91 -28.09 -14.36 7.49
CA GLU A 91 -27.30 -15.18 6.55
C GLU A 91 -26.91 -16.51 7.18
N LYS A 92 -26.66 -16.53 8.50
CA LYS A 92 -26.08 -17.67 9.21
C LYS A 92 -24.92 -18.28 8.43
N SER A 93 -24.12 -17.41 7.80
CA SER A 93 -23.01 -17.83 6.95
C SER A 93 -22.11 -18.75 7.75
N ASN A 94 -21.52 -19.74 7.08
CA ASN A 94 -20.53 -20.59 7.74
C ASN A 94 -19.42 -19.68 8.31
N GLU A 95 -19.20 -19.78 9.63
CA GLU A 95 -18.14 -19.08 10.35
C GLU A 95 -16.79 -19.30 9.65
N ASP A 96 -16.53 -20.51 9.15
CA ASP A 96 -15.34 -20.85 8.38
C ASP A 96 -15.18 -19.98 7.13
N THR A 97 -16.27 -19.66 6.44
CA THR A 97 -16.23 -18.81 5.23
C THR A 97 -15.85 -17.38 5.58
N LEU A 98 -16.40 -16.84 6.68
CA LEU A 98 -16.06 -15.48 7.15
C LEU A 98 -14.61 -15.43 7.62
N VAL A 99 -14.19 -16.38 8.46
CA VAL A 99 -12.81 -16.48 8.97
C VAL A 99 -11.84 -16.66 7.81
N LYS A 100 -12.13 -17.55 6.85
CA LYS A 100 -11.31 -17.75 5.65
C LYS A 100 -11.23 -16.47 4.82
N PHE A 101 -12.33 -15.73 4.66
CA PHE A 101 -12.31 -14.44 3.97
C PHE A 101 -11.43 -13.42 4.70
N ILE A 102 -11.61 -13.26 6.01
CA ILE A 102 -10.82 -12.35 6.84
C ILE A 102 -9.34 -12.70 6.75
N ASN A 103 -9.01 -13.99 6.92
CA ASN A 103 -7.65 -14.48 6.85
C ASN A 103 -7.03 -14.15 5.47
N ASN A 104 -7.71 -14.52 4.38
CA ASN A 104 -7.20 -14.28 3.03
C ASN A 104 -7.07 -12.80 2.68
N LYS A 105 -7.95 -11.95 3.19
CA LYS A 105 -7.98 -10.53 2.84
C LYS A 105 -7.00 -9.71 3.66
N PHE A 106 -6.92 -9.94 4.96
CA PHE A 106 -6.24 -9.06 5.91
C PHE A 106 -4.99 -9.68 6.54
N PHE A 107 -4.96 -11.01 6.71
CA PHE A 107 -3.86 -11.69 7.44
C PHE A 107 -2.91 -12.46 6.53
N ASN A 108 -3.32 -12.78 5.30
CA ASN A 108 -2.51 -13.46 4.31
C ASN A 108 -1.56 -12.47 3.61
N VAL A 109 -0.60 -12.00 4.39
CA VAL A 109 0.40 -11.00 3.99
C VAL A 109 1.45 -11.57 3.03
N SER A 110 1.64 -12.88 2.97
CA SER A 110 2.71 -13.53 2.21
C SER A 110 2.32 -14.04 0.81
N GLN A 111 1.05 -14.28 0.50
CA GLN A 111 0.66 -14.99 -0.74
C GLN A 111 0.47 -14.12 -2.00
N ASN A 112 0.56 -12.79 -1.90
CA ASN A 112 0.38 -11.89 -3.06
C ASN A 112 1.69 -11.20 -3.46
N ASN A 113 2.71 -12.00 -3.81
CA ASN A 113 3.97 -11.53 -4.42
C ASN A 113 3.73 -11.03 -5.85
N LYS A 114 2.99 -9.92 -6.00
CA LYS A 114 2.93 -9.22 -7.28
C LYS A 114 4.34 -8.75 -7.62
N LYS A 115 4.78 -9.00 -8.86
CA LYS A 115 6.02 -8.42 -9.40
C LYS A 115 6.06 -6.90 -9.16
N ILE A 116 7.27 -6.39 -8.96
CA ILE A 116 7.52 -4.95 -8.84
C ILE A 116 7.33 -4.34 -10.23
N SER A 117 6.53 -3.28 -10.31
CA SER A 117 6.29 -2.50 -11.54
C SER A 117 7.46 -1.58 -11.86
N ASP A 118 7.60 -1.14 -13.10
CA ASP A 118 8.68 -0.25 -13.53
C ASP A 118 8.80 1.01 -12.67
N LYS A 119 7.67 1.62 -12.26
CA LYS A 119 7.68 2.75 -11.32
C LYS A 119 8.28 2.40 -9.97
N GLU A 120 7.87 1.26 -9.42
CA GLU A 120 8.35 0.79 -8.13
C GLU A 120 9.83 0.41 -8.21
N LYS A 121 10.30 -0.14 -9.34
CA LYS A 121 11.73 -0.38 -9.61
C LYS A 121 12.53 0.92 -9.59
N ILE A 122 12.04 1.97 -10.25
CA ILE A 122 12.65 3.30 -10.25
C ILE A 122 12.75 3.83 -8.82
N ILE A 123 11.66 3.77 -8.03
CA ILE A 123 11.65 4.25 -6.65
C ILE A 123 12.69 3.50 -5.81
N LEU A 124 12.67 2.17 -5.83
CA LEU A 124 13.59 1.37 -5.02
C LEU A 124 15.05 1.58 -5.43
N PHE A 125 15.33 1.67 -6.74
CA PHE A 125 16.68 1.90 -7.21
C PHE A 125 17.17 3.33 -6.91
N SER A 126 16.28 4.32 -6.95
CA SER A 126 16.56 5.69 -6.50
C SER A 126 16.93 5.71 -5.03
N MET A 127 16.20 4.95 -4.20
CA MET A 127 16.43 4.86 -2.76
C MET A 127 17.75 4.17 -2.41
N ILE A 128 18.15 3.14 -3.16
CA ILE A 128 19.45 2.49 -3.02
C ILE A 128 20.57 3.46 -3.43
N SER A 129 20.44 4.08 -4.60
CA SER A 129 21.45 4.97 -5.17
C SER A 129 21.64 6.22 -4.31
N ALA A 130 20.58 6.76 -3.73
CA ALA A 130 20.61 7.87 -2.80
C ALA A 130 20.83 7.45 -1.33
N ARG A 131 21.02 6.15 -1.06
CA ARG A 131 21.34 5.58 0.26
C ARG A 131 20.35 5.96 1.36
N THR A 132 19.07 5.88 1.04
CA THR A 132 18.00 6.17 2.01
C THR A 132 17.75 5.02 2.98
N PHE A 133 18.74 4.69 3.81
CA PHE A 133 18.79 3.43 4.56
C PHE A 133 18.32 3.50 6.02
N SER A 134 17.82 4.65 6.45
CA SER A 134 17.40 4.89 7.83
C SER A 134 16.34 6.01 7.90
N PRO A 135 15.65 6.17 9.04
CA PRO A 135 14.75 7.31 9.26
C PRO A 135 15.45 8.67 9.15
N ASP A 136 16.72 8.74 9.51
CA ASP A 136 17.52 9.98 9.49
C ASP A 136 17.88 10.35 8.05
N SER A 137 18.23 9.34 7.25
CA SER A 137 18.48 9.44 5.82
C SER A 137 17.24 9.02 5.00
N SER A 138 16.08 9.65 5.20
CA SER A 138 14.83 9.28 4.52
C SER A 138 14.42 10.27 3.42
N ILE A 139 13.58 9.82 2.49
CA ILE A 139 12.79 10.71 1.65
C ILE A 139 11.78 11.42 2.57
N ASP A 140 11.99 12.70 2.85
CA ASP A 140 11.08 13.52 3.64
C ASP A 140 10.25 14.44 2.74
N LEU A 141 8.97 14.12 2.56
CA LEU A 141 8.07 14.90 1.70
C LEU A 141 7.66 16.26 2.31
N LYS A 142 8.04 16.53 3.55
CA LYS A 142 7.82 17.82 4.23
C LYS A 142 9.02 18.76 4.16
N LYS A 143 10.16 18.30 3.64
CA LYS A 143 11.29 19.18 3.37
C LYS A 143 10.94 20.22 2.30
N ASP A 144 11.79 21.23 2.19
CA ASP A 144 11.66 22.31 1.23
C ASP A 144 11.68 21.81 -0.23
N HIS A 145 11.20 22.68 -1.13
CA HIS A 145 11.15 22.39 -2.57
C HIS A 145 12.51 22.06 -3.18
N TYR A 146 13.60 22.61 -2.66
CA TYR A 146 14.94 22.33 -3.18
C TYR A 146 15.34 20.87 -2.95
N THR A 147 15.07 20.34 -1.76
CA THR A 147 15.24 18.91 -1.47
C THR A 147 14.34 18.05 -2.36
N LEU A 148 13.08 18.45 -2.55
CA LEU A 148 12.15 17.69 -3.38
C LEU A 148 12.53 17.74 -4.87
N ASP A 149 13.11 18.83 -5.35
CA ASP A 149 13.65 18.95 -6.71
C ASP A 149 14.92 18.11 -6.91
N ALA A 150 15.75 17.95 -5.86
CA ALA A 150 16.84 16.98 -5.87
C ALA A 150 16.32 15.55 -6.06
N TRP A 151 15.22 15.20 -5.39
CA TRP A 151 14.55 13.91 -5.63
C TRP A 151 14.04 13.75 -7.07
N ILE A 152 13.56 14.80 -7.73
CA ILE A 152 13.21 14.72 -9.16
C ILE A 152 14.43 14.33 -9.98
N ARG A 153 15.59 14.99 -9.77
CA ARG A 153 16.82 14.66 -10.50
C ARG A 153 17.26 13.22 -10.29
N ILE A 154 17.21 12.74 -9.05
CA ILE A 154 17.55 11.36 -8.70
C ILE A 154 16.62 10.39 -9.42
N ILE A 155 15.30 10.60 -9.33
CA ILE A 155 14.29 9.73 -9.92
C ILE A 155 14.40 9.72 -11.45
N ASP A 156 14.59 10.88 -12.08
CA ASP A 156 14.74 11.00 -13.54
C ASP A 156 16.02 10.32 -14.02
N SER A 157 17.14 10.51 -13.32
CA SER A 157 18.42 9.87 -13.64
C SER A 157 18.34 8.36 -13.50
N THR A 158 17.69 7.89 -12.44
CA THR A 158 17.45 6.47 -12.18
C THR A 158 16.53 5.86 -13.25
N SER A 159 15.46 6.55 -13.61
CA SER A 159 14.56 6.12 -14.69
C SER A 159 15.28 6.02 -16.02
N LYS A 160 16.11 7.01 -16.36
CA LYS A 160 16.91 6.99 -17.58
C LYS A 160 17.88 5.82 -17.58
N LYS A 161 18.62 5.60 -16.47
CA LYS A 161 19.60 4.52 -16.38
C LYS A 161 18.94 3.13 -16.50
N LEU A 162 17.83 2.90 -15.79
CA LEU A 162 17.10 1.63 -15.89
C LEU A 162 16.52 1.38 -17.29
N LEU A 163 16.15 2.44 -18.01
CA LEU A 163 15.69 2.33 -19.40
C LEU A 163 16.84 1.97 -20.35
N GLU A 164 17.99 2.63 -20.21
CA GLU A 164 19.21 2.33 -20.99
C GLU A 164 19.66 0.88 -20.82
N MET A 165 19.52 0.34 -19.60
CA MET A 165 19.82 -1.05 -19.28
C MET A 165 18.74 -2.04 -19.70
N GLY A 166 17.60 -1.59 -20.23
CA GLY A 166 16.48 -2.46 -20.62
C GLY A 166 15.72 -3.10 -19.45
N VAL A 167 15.87 -2.57 -18.23
CA VAL A 167 15.26 -3.10 -17.00
C VAL A 167 13.80 -2.70 -16.86
N ILE A 168 13.47 -1.53 -17.42
CA ILE A 168 12.12 -0.97 -17.49
C ILE A 168 11.77 -0.63 -18.94
N LYS A 169 10.47 -0.47 -19.20
CA LYS A 169 9.99 0.09 -20.47
C LYS A 169 10.03 1.62 -20.43
N GLU A 170 9.97 2.21 -21.62
CA GLU A 170 9.82 3.67 -21.74
C GLU A 170 8.57 4.13 -20.99
N ILE A 171 8.76 5.10 -20.09
CA ILE A 171 7.71 5.67 -19.26
C ILE A 171 7.65 7.17 -19.48
N THR A 172 6.47 7.68 -19.80
CA THR A 172 6.26 9.13 -19.92
C THR A 172 6.31 9.78 -18.53
N LEU A 173 6.69 11.06 -18.45
CA LEU A 173 6.68 11.82 -17.20
C LEU A 173 5.31 11.84 -16.52
N SER A 174 4.24 11.93 -17.30
CA SER A 174 2.86 11.88 -16.79
C SER A 174 2.50 10.49 -16.24
N ASN A 175 3.04 9.43 -16.83
CA ASN A 175 2.90 8.11 -16.27
C ASN A 175 3.72 8.01 -14.99
N LEU A 176 4.99 8.40 -14.97
CA LEU A 176 5.85 8.32 -13.79
C LEU A 176 5.28 9.12 -12.61
N TYR A 177 5.18 10.44 -12.75
CA TYR A 177 4.79 11.35 -11.67
C TYR A 177 3.29 11.53 -11.50
N GLY A 178 2.47 11.09 -12.45
CA GLY A 178 1.03 11.36 -12.46
C GLY A 178 0.67 12.67 -13.17
N LYS A 179 -0.60 13.06 -13.06
CA LYS A 179 -1.10 14.32 -13.64
C LYS A 179 -0.62 15.51 -12.83
N SER A 180 -0.35 16.62 -13.50
CA SER A 180 -0.04 17.90 -12.85
C SER A 180 -1.20 18.33 -11.94
N GLY A 181 -0.87 18.65 -10.69
CA GLY A 181 -1.80 19.20 -9.70
C GLY A 181 -1.04 20.11 -8.74
N ASN A 182 -1.69 20.50 -7.64
CA ASN A 182 -1.08 21.36 -6.61
C ASN A 182 -0.04 20.63 -5.75
N GLU A 183 0.03 19.31 -5.84
CA GLU A 183 1.00 18.49 -5.10
C GLU A 183 2.33 18.41 -5.85
N HIS A 184 3.44 18.44 -5.10
CA HIS A 184 4.76 18.23 -5.66
C HIS A 184 4.88 16.84 -6.31
N LYS A 185 5.53 16.75 -7.47
CA LYS A 185 5.62 15.52 -8.28
C LYS A 185 6.15 14.32 -7.49
N VAL A 186 7.20 14.53 -6.69
CA VAL A 186 7.79 13.50 -5.83
C VAL A 186 6.81 13.05 -4.75
N SER A 187 6.11 13.99 -4.12
CA SER A 187 5.12 13.67 -3.09
C SER A 187 3.99 12.81 -3.66
N HIS A 188 3.50 13.17 -4.85
CA HIS A 188 2.50 12.37 -5.54
C HIS A 188 3.04 10.97 -5.87
N LEU A 189 4.25 10.84 -6.41
CA LEU A 189 4.85 9.54 -6.72
C LEU A 189 4.98 8.64 -5.47
N ILE A 190 5.58 9.17 -4.40
CA ILE A 190 5.94 8.38 -3.22
C ILE A 190 4.71 8.02 -2.38
N ARG A 191 3.67 8.86 -2.30
CA ARG A 191 2.44 8.52 -1.56
C ARG A 191 1.67 7.36 -2.18
N HIS A 192 1.88 7.05 -3.46
CA HIS A 192 1.21 5.95 -4.15
C HIS A 192 2.02 4.65 -4.12
N THR A 193 2.70 4.38 -3.01
CA THR A 193 3.57 3.21 -2.80
C THR A 193 3.06 2.20 -1.78
N ASP A 194 1.76 2.21 -1.46
CA ASP A 194 1.14 1.35 -0.42
C ASP A 194 1.43 -0.16 -0.57
N ALA A 195 1.75 -0.62 -1.78
CA ALA A 195 2.09 -2.01 -2.06
C ALA A 195 3.56 -2.36 -1.78
N LEU A 196 4.48 -1.39 -1.77
CA LEU A 196 5.92 -1.61 -1.63
C LEU A 196 6.31 -2.27 -0.30
N PRO A 197 5.76 -1.89 0.87
CA PRO A 197 6.08 -2.60 2.12
C PRO A 197 5.83 -4.10 2.00
N LYS A 198 4.72 -4.52 1.39
CA LYS A 198 4.41 -5.94 1.19
C LYS A 198 5.33 -6.59 0.17
N LYS A 199 5.58 -5.95 -0.98
CA LYS A 199 6.42 -6.49 -2.07
C LYS A 199 7.89 -6.65 -1.68
N THR A 200 8.37 -5.81 -0.76
CA THR A 200 9.75 -5.81 -0.27
C THR A 200 9.91 -6.52 1.07
N LYS A 201 8.91 -7.29 1.52
CA LYS A 201 8.91 -7.99 2.83
C LYS A 201 9.20 -7.07 4.03
N GLY A 202 8.69 -5.85 3.99
CA GLY A 202 8.83 -4.84 5.04
C GLY A 202 10.15 -4.08 4.99
N LEU A 203 10.95 -4.22 3.95
CA LEU A 203 12.18 -3.42 3.80
C LEU A 203 11.87 -1.98 3.37
N PHE A 204 10.89 -1.76 2.50
CA PHE A 204 10.41 -0.40 2.24
C PHE A 204 9.53 0.07 3.41
N MET A 205 9.94 1.15 4.07
CA MET A 205 9.28 1.71 5.24
C MET A 205 8.58 3.01 4.89
N ALA A 206 7.28 3.09 5.15
CA ALA A 206 6.54 4.34 5.28
C ALA A 206 6.46 4.67 6.78
N ALA A 207 7.44 5.44 7.28
CA ALA A 207 7.68 5.63 8.72
C ALA A 207 6.63 6.49 9.45
N GLY A 208 5.59 6.93 8.73
CA GLY A 208 4.73 8.02 9.18
C GLY A 208 5.38 9.38 8.94
N ASN A 209 4.64 10.45 9.25
CA ASN A 209 5.06 11.84 9.04
C ASN A 209 5.53 12.17 7.60
N GLN A 210 5.13 11.37 6.62
CA GLN A 210 5.56 11.48 5.22
C GLN A 210 7.07 11.24 4.98
N LYS A 211 7.69 10.39 5.80
CA LYS A 211 9.07 9.91 5.64
C LYS A 211 9.13 8.48 5.12
N TYR A 212 10.06 8.22 4.19
CA TYR A 212 10.22 6.90 3.55
C TYR A 212 11.69 6.48 3.44
N TYR A 213 12.01 5.25 3.79
CA TYR A 213 13.38 4.72 3.75
C TYR A 213 13.40 3.20 3.54
N LEU A 214 14.57 2.64 3.26
CA LEU A 214 14.82 1.20 3.20
C LEU A 214 15.41 0.73 4.53
N ASN A 215 14.74 -0.18 5.23
CA ASN A 215 15.16 -0.75 6.50
C ASN A 215 16.25 -1.83 6.31
N VAL A 216 17.39 -1.40 5.82
CA VAL A 216 18.56 -2.24 5.52
C VAL A 216 19.69 -2.04 6.51
N THR A 217 19.54 -1.14 7.48
CA THR A 217 20.50 -0.92 8.57
C THR A 217 19.99 -1.53 9.87
N SER A 218 20.90 -1.94 10.74
CA SER A 218 20.60 -2.25 12.14
C SER A 218 20.73 -0.99 13.02
N ASN A 219 20.33 -1.13 14.28
CA ASN A 219 20.32 -0.02 15.26
C ASN A 219 21.74 0.56 15.52
N ASP A 220 22.79 -0.23 15.30
CA ASP A 220 24.20 0.17 15.37
C ASP A 220 24.72 0.74 14.03
N ARG A 221 23.83 1.03 13.08
CA ARG A 221 24.12 1.56 11.73
C ARG A 221 24.86 0.60 10.80
N TYR A 222 25.01 -0.67 11.17
CA TYR A 222 25.57 -1.68 10.28
C TYR A 222 24.61 -1.98 9.11
N LEU A 223 25.15 -2.06 7.89
CA LEU A 223 24.37 -2.27 6.67
C LEU A 223 24.27 -3.77 6.35
N HIS A 224 23.04 -4.28 6.26
CA HIS A 224 22.78 -5.67 5.91
C HIS A 224 22.77 -5.86 4.39
N LYS A 225 23.92 -6.30 3.86
CA LYS A 225 24.11 -6.63 2.45
C LYS A 225 22.98 -7.48 1.86
N GLU A 226 22.55 -8.53 2.58
CA GLU A 226 21.57 -9.50 2.09
C GLU A 226 20.21 -8.84 1.83
N LYS A 227 19.86 -7.82 2.62
CA LYS A 227 18.63 -7.05 2.43
C LYS A 227 18.70 -6.17 1.19
N ILE A 228 19.84 -5.54 0.92
CA ILE A 228 20.06 -4.75 -0.30
C ILE A 228 20.05 -5.66 -1.51
N SER A 229 20.78 -6.77 -1.45
CA SER A 229 20.81 -7.80 -2.51
C SER A 229 19.40 -8.29 -2.84
N TYR A 230 18.57 -8.54 -1.82
CA TYR A 230 17.17 -8.90 -2.04
C TYR A 230 16.40 -7.81 -2.82
N ILE A 231 16.50 -6.53 -2.45
CA ILE A 231 15.81 -5.44 -3.16
C ILE A 231 16.32 -5.31 -4.60
N LEU A 232 17.63 -5.38 -4.82
CA LEU A 232 18.24 -5.37 -6.16
C LEU A 232 17.69 -6.50 -7.02
N SER A 233 17.56 -7.71 -6.45
CA SER A 233 16.97 -8.86 -7.14
C SER A 233 15.48 -8.70 -7.48
N LEU A 234 14.77 -7.74 -6.88
CA LEU A 234 13.38 -7.41 -7.26
C LEU A 234 13.34 -6.37 -8.39
N ILE A 235 14.36 -5.50 -8.48
CA ILE A 235 14.49 -4.47 -9.50
C ILE A 235 14.89 -5.11 -10.83
N PHE A 236 15.93 -5.93 -10.76
CA PHE A 236 16.57 -6.50 -11.91
C PHE A 236 16.20 -7.99 -12.00
N ASP A 237 15.33 -8.34 -12.95
CA ASP A 237 14.87 -9.73 -13.21
C ASP A 237 16.00 -10.52 -13.90
N ASP A 238 16.09 -11.84 -13.64
CA ASP A 238 17.31 -12.67 -13.82
C ASP A 238 17.93 -12.69 -15.24
N GLU A 239 17.18 -12.36 -16.31
CA GLU A 239 17.71 -12.41 -17.68
C GLU A 239 18.54 -11.19 -18.09
N ASN A 240 18.29 -10.02 -17.50
CA ASN A 240 18.93 -8.77 -17.90
C ASN A 240 20.32 -8.55 -17.27
N LEU A 241 20.68 -9.34 -16.26
CA LEU A 241 21.79 -9.03 -15.35
C LEU A 241 23.00 -9.95 -15.43
N LYS A 242 22.95 -11.08 -16.13
CA LYS A 242 24.08 -12.04 -16.16
C LYS A 242 25.32 -11.52 -16.92
N LYS A 243 25.35 -10.22 -17.24
CA LYS A 243 26.46 -9.54 -17.92
C LYS A 243 27.27 -8.76 -16.90
N TYR A 244 28.57 -9.03 -16.86
CA TYR A 244 29.51 -8.36 -15.96
C TYR A 244 29.52 -6.84 -16.17
N GLU A 245 29.30 -6.37 -17.40
CA GLU A 245 29.20 -4.95 -17.74
C GLU A 245 28.05 -4.26 -16.98
N THR A 246 26.93 -4.97 -16.79
CA THR A 246 25.76 -4.45 -16.08
C THR A 246 26.04 -4.23 -14.59
N ILE A 247 26.87 -5.08 -13.97
CA ILE A 247 27.31 -4.93 -12.57
C ILE A 247 28.09 -3.62 -12.41
N ILE A 248 29.11 -3.41 -13.25
CA ILE A 248 29.97 -2.22 -13.23
C ILE A 248 29.13 -0.96 -13.44
N GLU A 249 28.19 -0.99 -14.38
CA GLU A 249 27.33 0.15 -14.66
C GLU A 249 26.41 0.51 -13.49
N VAL A 250 25.86 -0.48 -12.77
CA VAL A 250 25.03 -0.25 -11.57
C VAL A 250 25.89 0.31 -10.44
N GLU A 251 27.06 -0.27 -10.20
CA GLU A 251 27.99 0.18 -9.17
C GLU A 251 28.42 1.63 -9.38
N SER A 252 28.91 1.97 -10.59
CA SER A 252 29.33 3.33 -10.92
C SER A 252 28.18 4.32 -10.76
N PHE A 253 26.98 3.95 -11.24
CA PHE A 253 25.80 4.81 -11.14
C PHE A 253 25.40 5.07 -9.68
N CYS A 254 25.31 4.04 -8.84
CA CYS A 254 24.95 4.20 -7.43
C CYS A 254 26.00 5.05 -6.69
N LYS A 255 27.28 4.85 -7.00
CA LYS A 255 28.38 5.61 -6.42
C LYS A 255 28.30 7.09 -6.81
N GLU A 256 28.27 7.38 -8.10
CA GLU A 256 28.22 8.75 -8.64
C GLU A 256 27.00 9.51 -8.12
N LEU A 257 25.82 8.88 -8.17
CA LEU A 257 24.57 9.52 -7.75
C LEU A 257 24.60 9.85 -6.25
N ALA A 258 25.10 8.94 -5.41
CA ALA A 258 25.20 9.18 -3.97
C ALA A 258 26.08 10.41 -3.68
N TYR A 259 27.28 10.50 -4.27
CA TYR A 259 28.20 11.61 -4.01
C TYR A 259 27.70 12.93 -4.60
N GLN A 260 27.03 12.90 -5.77
CA GLN A 260 26.52 14.10 -6.42
C GLN A 260 25.30 14.67 -5.70
N GLU A 261 24.37 13.81 -5.25
CA GLU A 261 23.07 14.27 -4.74
C GLU A 261 22.98 14.33 -3.21
N ALA A 262 23.82 13.60 -2.46
CA ALA A 262 23.79 13.63 -1.00
C ALA A 262 23.88 15.04 -0.37
N PRO A 263 24.71 15.98 -0.88
CA PRO A 263 24.75 17.36 -0.36
C PRO A 263 23.41 18.10 -0.40
N PHE A 264 22.50 17.70 -1.29
CA PHE A 264 21.20 18.33 -1.48
C PHE A 264 20.07 17.65 -0.71
N LEU A 265 20.29 16.42 -0.23
CA LEU A 265 19.30 15.62 0.48
C LEU A 265 19.48 15.66 2.00
N PHE A 266 20.75 15.64 2.41
CA PHE A 266 21.19 15.26 3.75
C PHE A 266 22.04 16.35 4.38
N ASN A 267 22.01 16.43 5.71
CA ASN A 267 22.86 17.38 6.43
C ASN A 267 24.28 16.84 6.44
N ILE A 268 25.16 17.49 5.67
CA ILE A 268 26.59 17.12 5.58
C ILE A 268 27.20 17.20 6.99
N GLY A 269 27.56 16.05 7.56
CA GLY A 269 28.14 15.91 8.90
C GLY A 269 27.31 15.11 9.90
N GLU A 270 26.01 14.92 9.68
CA GLU A 270 25.13 14.09 10.52
C GLU A 270 24.85 12.72 9.89
N ASP A 271 24.83 12.65 8.55
CA ASP A 271 24.49 11.46 7.79
C ASP A 271 25.74 10.64 7.40
N ASN A 272 25.85 9.43 7.94
CA ASN A 272 27.02 8.54 7.78
C ASN A 272 27.11 7.87 6.41
N PHE A 273 26.03 7.87 5.62
CA PHE A 273 25.90 6.99 4.45
C PHE A 273 26.69 7.43 3.21
N THR A 274 27.38 8.57 3.25
CA THR A 274 28.25 9.04 2.16
C THR A 274 29.69 8.54 2.27
N SER A 275 30.02 7.69 3.24
CA SER A 275 31.37 7.15 3.41
C SER A 275 31.67 6.01 2.41
N HIS A 276 32.96 5.79 2.16
CA HIS A 276 33.45 4.72 1.28
C HIS A 276 33.07 3.31 1.76
N GLU A 277 32.85 3.12 3.06
CA GLU A 277 32.42 1.83 3.62
C GLU A 277 31.11 1.33 2.99
N TYR A 278 30.21 2.24 2.63
CA TYR A 278 28.95 1.88 1.97
C TYR A 278 29.13 1.55 0.48
N ASP A 279 30.18 2.05 -0.17
CA ASP A 279 30.50 1.69 -1.57
C ASP A 279 30.74 0.17 -1.63
N ASP A 280 31.61 -0.34 -0.76
CA ASP A 280 31.99 -1.77 -0.73
C ASP A 280 30.79 -2.68 -0.48
N ILE A 281 29.95 -2.35 0.51
CA ILE A 281 28.78 -3.18 0.83
C ILE A 281 27.74 -3.16 -0.30
N ILE A 282 27.53 -2.02 -0.96
CA ILE A 282 26.65 -1.93 -2.12
C ILE A 282 27.21 -2.78 -3.27
N THR A 283 28.52 -2.70 -3.55
CA THR A 283 29.18 -3.51 -4.57
C THR A 283 29.03 -5.00 -4.28
N GLU A 284 29.26 -5.42 -3.04
CA GLU A 284 29.03 -6.81 -2.64
C GLU A 284 27.56 -7.23 -2.79
N ALA A 285 26.60 -6.36 -2.43
CA ALA A 285 25.18 -6.63 -2.58
C ALA A 285 24.75 -6.77 -4.05
N ILE A 286 25.29 -5.94 -4.93
CA ILE A 286 25.10 -6.01 -6.38
C ILE A 286 25.61 -7.36 -6.88
N ASN A 287 26.85 -7.71 -6.56
CA ASN A 287 27.45 -8.98 -6.94
C ASN A 287 26.63 -10.19 -6.44
N GLU A 288 26.19 -10.18 -5.19
CA GLU A 288 25.36 -11.26 -4.64
C GLU A 288 23.99 -11.37 -5.31
N SER A 289 23.36 -10.23 -5.62
CA SER A 289 22.05 -10.21 -6.27
C SER A 289 22.08 -10.71 -7.71
N ILE A 290 23.23 -10.60 -8.37
CA ILE A 290 23.41 -10.84 -9.81
C ILE A 290 24.11 -12.17 -10.12
N LEU A 291 25.12 -12.56 -9.32
CA LEU A 291 26.01 -13.70 -9.64
C LEU A 291 25.67 -15.00 -8.92
N LEU A 292 24.94 -14.96 -7.80
CA LEU A 292 24.65 -16.14 -6.96
C LEU A 292 23.29 -16.80 -7.26
N ARG A 293 22.64 -16.47 -8.39
CA ARG A 293 21.39 -17.07 -8.90
C ARG A 293 21.52 -17.63 -10.31
#